data_AF-A0A5B7A8I9-F1
#
_entry.id   AF-A0A5B7A8I9-F1
#
_cell.length_a   1.000
_cell.length_b   1.000
_cell.length_c   1.000
_cell.angle_alpha   90.00
_cell.angle_beta   90.00
_cell.angle_gamma   90.00
#
_symmetry.space_group_name_H-M   'P 1'
#
loop_
_entity.id
_entity.type
_entity.pdbx_description
1 polymer ?
#
loop_
_entity_poly.entity_id
_entity_poly.type
_entity_poly.pdbx_seq_one_letter_code
_entity_poly.pdbx_strand_id
1 'polypeptide(L)'
;RVSGTTPTCSGVGIGSEMSGGIANVSVEDLYVRDSAAGVRIKTDKGRGGYIANITICNITMERVKIPIRFSRGANDHPDEGWDPKAVPKVKGIFISNVVSLDSINAPILEGIEDAPFEGICMKNISILGLAPSVRWNCKYVLGFSDGVIPMPCPQLLNNGSSSWCLYS
;
A
#
# COMPACT_ATOMS: atom_id res chain seq x y z
N ARG A 1 -15.04 -8.67 -12.30
CA ARG A 1 -14.98 -8.52 -10.83
C ARG A 1 -14.44 -9.80 -10.19
N VAL A 2 -13.26 -9.73 -9.57
CA VAL A 2 -12.60 -10.86 -8.88
C VAL A 2 -13.00 -10.83 -7.40
N SER A 3 -13.23 -11.99 -6.78
CA SER A 3 -13.54 -12.08 -5.35
C SER A 3 -12.74 -13.17 -4.64
N GLY A 4 -12.28 -12.89 -3.41
CA GLY A 4 -11.51 -13.86 -2.64
C GLY A 4 -11.45 -13.58 -1.14
N THR A 5 -11.03 -14.58 -0.38
CA THR A 5 -10.75 -14.52 1.05
C THR A 5 -9.40 -15.16 1.36
N THR A 6 -8.62 -14.52 2.23
CA THR A 6 -7.29 -14.97 2.64
C THR A 6 -7.07 -14.67 4.13
N PRO A 7 -7.53 -15.54 5.05
CA PRO A 7 -7.54 -15.24 6.48
C PRO A 7 -6.15 -14.95 7.10
N THR A 8 -5.10 -15.48 6.48
CA THR A 8 -3.70 -15.37 6.91
C THR A 8 -2.85 -14.47 6.01
N CYS A 9 -3.31 -14.15 4.80
CA CYS A 9 -2.53 -13.49 3.76
C CYS A 9 -3.17 -12.16 3.31
N SER A 10 -2.90 -11.74 2.06
CA SER A 10 -3.42 -10.51 1.48
C SER A 10 -4.31 -10.86 0.30
N GLY A 11 -5.41 -10.14 0.11
CA GLY A 11 -6.23 -10.28 -1.10
C GLY A 11 -5.41 -10.01 -2.36
N VAL A 12 -4.58 -8.96 -2.32
CA VAL A 12 -3.52 -8.70 -3.29
C VAL A 12 -2.23 -8.37 -2.56
N GLY A 13 -1.13 -9.05 -2.93
CA GLY A 13 0.22 -8.80 -2.43
C GLY A 13 1.16 -8.47 -3.57
N ILE A 14 1.93 -7.39 -3.44
CA ILE A 14 2.96 -6.98 -4.40
C ILE A 14 4.32 -7.05 -3.70
N GLY A 15 5.26 -7.78 -4.30
CA GLY A 15 6.53 -8.19 -3.70
C GLY A 15 6.41 -9.54 -2.97
N SER A 16 7.36 -9.93 -2.12
CA SER A 16 8.61 -9.22 -1.79
C SER A 16 9.78 -9.52 -2.71
N GLU A 17 9.62 -10.50 -3.59
CA GLU A 17 10.56 -10.74 -4.68
C GLU A 17 10.38 -9.64 -5.74
N MET A 18 11.45 -8.90 -6.00
CA MET A 18 11.46 -7.70 -6.84
C MET A 18 12.87 -7.41 -7.37
N SER A 19 13.75 -8.43 -7.42
CA SER A 19 15.12 -8.28 -7.87
C SER A 19 15.20 -7.93 -9.37
N GLY A 20 14.18 -8.31 -10.15
CA GLY A 20 13.97 -7.82 -11.53
C GLY A 20 13.18 -6.50 -11.64
N GLY A 21 12.66 -5.99 -10.52
CA GLY A 21 11.72 -4.88 -10.46
C GLY A 21 10.27 -5.30 -10.71
N ILE A 22 9.35 -4.52 -10.17
CA ILE A 22 7.91 -4.63 -10.42
C ILE A 22 7.47 -3.27 -10.95
N ALA A 23 6.94 -3.20 -12.17
CA ALA A 23 6.37 -1.95 -12.65
C ALA A 23 5.20 -2.11 -13.60
N ASN A 24 4.40 -1.03 -13.70
CA ASN A 24 3.25 -0.91 -14.60
C ASN A 24 2.21 -2.01 -14.34
N VAL A 25 1.81 -2.15 -13.07
CA VAL A 25 0.82 -3.14 -12.63
C VAL A 25 -0.49 -2.43 -12.33
N SER A 26 -1.59 -2.90 -12.93
CA SER A 26 -2.95 -2.48 -12.59
C SER A 26 -3.69 -3.57 -11.81
N VAL A 27 -4.42 -3.16 -10.78
CA VAL A 27 -5.29 -3.99 -9.95
C VAL A 27 -6.65 -3.32 -9.90
N GLU A 28 -7.63 -3.92 -10.55
CA GLU A 28 -8.93 -3.27 -10.79
C GLU A 28 -10.08 -4.23 -10.46
N ASP A 29 -11.24 -3.68 -10.08
CA ASP A 29 -12.50 -4.42 -9.90
C ASP A 29 -12.43 -5.63 -8.96
N LEU A 30 -11.88 -5.40 -7.76
CA LEU A 30 -11.64 -6.43 -6.75
C LEU A 30 -12.65 -6.36 -5.59
N TYR A 31 -13.10 -7.52 -5.11
CA TYR A 31 -13.85 -7.67 -3.87
C TYR A 31 -13.12 -8.60 -2.88
N VAL A 32 -12.55 -8.04 -1.82
CA VAL A 32 -11.82 -8.81 -0.80
C VAL A 32 -12.62 -8.88 0.48
N ARG A 33 -12.76 -10.07 1.06
CA ARG A 33 -13.40 -10.22 2.37
C ARG A 33 -12.65 -11.13 3.31
N ASP A 34 -12.87 -10.96 4.61
CA ASP A 34 -12.39 -11.86 5.67
C ASP A 34 -10.88 -12.17 5.56
N SER A 35 -10.08 -11.14 5.21
CA SER A 35 -8.66 -11.30 4.87
C SER A 35 -7.75 -10.55 5.84
N ALA A 36 -6.51 -11.03 6.03
CA ALA A 36 -5.55 -10.36 6.91
C ALA A 36 -5.08 -9.00 6.36
N ALA A 37 -4.96 -8.86 5.04
CA ALA A 37 -4.85 -7.55 4.40
C ALA A 37 -5.70 -7.49 3.13
N GLY A 38 -6.21 -6.31 2.78
CA GLY A 38 -6.86 -6.06 1.49
C GLY A 38 -5.82 -6.03 0.38
N VAL A 39 -5.11 -4.91 0.29
CA VAL A 39 -3.95 -4.75 -0.59
C VAL A 39 -2.68 -4.54 0.23
N ARG A 40 -1.60 -5.24 -0.15
CA ARG A 40 -0.32 -5.16 0.53
C ARG A 40 0.84 -4.94 -0.42
N ILE A 41 1.68 -3.95 -0.14
CA ILE A 41 3.01 -3.78 -0.76
C ILE A 41 4.07 -4.18 0.28
N LYS A 42 4.96 -5.11 -0.07
CA LYS A 42 5.97 -5.64 0.85
C LYS A 42 7.36 -5.60 0.19
N THR A 43 8.33 -4.96 0.82
CA THR A 43 9.75 -5.00 0.44
C THR A 43 10.62 -4.67 1.66
N ASP A 44 11.93 -4.83 1.57
CA ASP A 44 12.87 -4.50 2.65
C ASP A 44 14.24 -4.11 2.13
N LYS A 45 15.06 -3.53 3.02
CA LYS A 45 16.50 -3.36 2.77
C LYS A 45 17.12 -4.74 2.54
N GLY A 46 17.98 -4.86 1.53
CA GLY A 46 18.49 -6.14 1.05
C GLY A 46 17.90 -6.58 -0.29
N ARG A 47 16.69 -6.14 -0.62
CA ARG A 47 16.00 -6.58 -1.84
C ARG A 47 16.49 -5.88 -3.12
N GLY A 48 17.02 -4.65 -3.00
CA GLY A 48 17.39 -3.84 -4.17
C GLY A 48 16.19 -3.49 -5.06
N GLY A 49 16.39 -3.35 -6.37
CA GLY A 49 15.27 -3.25 -7.33
C GLY A 49 14.31 -2.07 -7.14
N TYR A 50 13.10 -2.20 -7.68
CA TYR A 50 12.07 -1.17 -7.62
C TYR A 50 10.64 -1.72 -7.65
N ILE A 51 9.70 -0.97 -7.08
CA ILE A 51 8.26 -1.12 -7.27
C ILE A 51 7.75 0.23 -7.79
N ALA A 52 7.33 0.29 -9.05
CA ALA A 52 6.98 1.55 -9.69
C ALA A 52 5.68 1.50 -10.50
N ASN A 53 4.96 2.63 -10.58
CA ASN A 53 3.76 2.76 -11.42
C ASN A 53 2.73 1.66 -11.16
N ILE A 54 2.26 1.59 -9.91
CA ILE A 54 1.23 0.65 -9.50
C ILE A 54 -0.09 1.39 -9.41
N THR A 55 -1.12 0.89 -10.10
CA THR A 55 -2.48 1.44 -10.09
C THR A 55 -3.40 0.45 -9.42
N ILE A 56 -4.09 0.87 -8.37
CA ILE A 56 -5.10 0.09 -7.66
C ILE A 56 -6.39 0.90 -7.68
N CYS A 57 -7.42 0.42 -8.37
CA CYS A 57 -8.66 1.17 -8.52
C CYS A 57 -9.91 0.30 -8.35
N ASN A 58 -11.00 0.92 -7.92
CA ASN A 58 -12.31 0.27 -7.78
C ASN A 58 -12.28 -1.00 -6.92
N ILE A 59 -11.86 -0.85 -5.66
CA ILE A 59 -11.71 -1.95 -4.72
C ILE A 59 -12.77 -1.86 -3.64
N THR A 60 -13.51 -2.95 -3.40
CA THR A 60 -14.40 -3.07 -2.25
C THR A 60 -13.84 -4.11 -1.29
N MET A 61 -13.78 -3.78 0.00
CA MET A 61 -13.26 -4.65 1.06
C MET A 61 -14.27 -4.79 2.20
N GLU A 62 -14.34 -5.97 2.80
CA GLU A 62 -15.26 -6.26 3.92
C GLU A 62 -14.59 -7.11 4.99
N ARG A 63 -14.66 -6.71 6.27
CA ARG A 63 -14.07 -7.46 7.40
C ARG A 63 -12.60 -7.84 7.18
N VAL A 64 -11.84 -6.96 6.53
CA VAL A 64 -10.39 -7.11 6.36
C VAL A 64 -9.66 -6.59 7.60
N LYS A 65 -8.61 -7.25 8.07
CA LYS A 65 -7.93 -6.80 9.30
C LYS A 65 -7.21 -5.46 9.09
N ILE A 66 -6.54 -5.30 7.95
CA ILE A 66 -5.90 -4.04 7.52
C ILE A 66 -6.23 -3.83 6.02
N PRO A 67 -6.96 -2.78 5.62
CA PRO A 67 -7.40 -2.63 4.24
C PRO A 67 -6.26 -2.33 3.27
N ILE A 68 -5.36 -1.41 3.64
CA ILE A 68 -4.19 -1.03 2.84
C ILE A 68 -2.96 -1.14 3.73
N ARG A 69 -1.97 -1.95 3.30
CA ARG A 69 -0.77 -2.22 4.09
C ARG A 69 0.51 -2.06 3.27
N PHE A 70 1.37 -1.12 3.65
CA PHE A 70 2.78 -1.15 3.25
C PHE A 70 3.58 -1.68 4.42
N SER A 71 4.46 -2.65 4.17
CA SER A 71 5.22 -3.29 5.25
C SER A 71 6.64 -3.62 4.84
N ARG A 72 7.55 -3.36 5.78
CA ARG A 72 8.90 -3.93 5.86
C ARG A 72 8.92 -5.34 6.47
N GLY A 73 10.07 -5.99 6.53
CA GLY A 73 10.24 -7.34 7.10
C GLY A 73 10.19 -8.45 6.04
N ALA A 74 10.75 -8.19 4.86
CA ALA A 74 10.82 -9.15 3.77
C ALA A 74 12.27 -9.53 3.46
N ASN A 75 12.96 -10.02 4.47
CA ASN A 75 14.39 -10.33 4.42
C ASN A 75 14.65 -11.81 4.15
N ASP A 76 13.71 -12.48 3.45
CA ASP A 76 13.90 -13.87 3.02
C ASP A 76 14.71 -13.85 1.73
N HIS A 77 15.91 -14.42 1.77
CA HIS A 77 16.85 -14.50 0.65
C HIS A 77 17.11 -15.96 0.28
N PRO A 78 17.29 -16.27 -1.02
CA PRO A 78 17.51 -17.64 -1.48
C PRO A 78 18.88 -18.19 -1.06
N ASP A 79 19.85 -17.30 -0.84
CA ASP A 79 21.22 -17.60 -0.46
C ASP A 79 21.83 -16.42 0.33
N GLU A 80 23.10 -16.52 0.71
CA GLU A 80 23.87 -15.49 1.45
C GLU A 80 24.61 -14.50 0.54
N GLY A 81 24.45 -14.61 -0.79
CA GLY A 81 25.12 -13.78 -1.79
C GLY A 81 24.39 -12.49 -2.14
N TRP A 82 23.29 -12.17 -1.45
CA TRP A 82 22.56 -10.92 -1.59
C TRP A 82 23.33 -9.74 -1.00
N ASP A 83 23.06 -8.52 -1.48
CA ASP A 83 23.66 -7.30 -0.93
C ASP A 83 22.77 -6.74 0.19
N PRO A 84 23.21 -6.77 1.47
CA PRO A 84 22.42 -6.25 2.59
C PRO A 84 22.25 -4.74 2.60
N LYS A 85 23.01 -4.03 1.77
CA LYS A 85 22.91 -2.59 1.59
C LYS A 85 22.03 -2.22 0.41
N ALA A 86 21.54 -3.18 -0.38
CA ALA A 86 20.70 -2.90 -1.53
C ALA A 86 19.35 -2.32 -1.08
N VAL A 87 19.09 -1.07 -1.45
CA VAL A 87 17.89 -0.35 -1.02
C VAL A 87 16.83 -0.35 -2.13
N PRO A 88 15.59 -0.79 -1.87
CA PRO A 88 14.54 -0.79 -2.87
C PRO A 88 14.01 0.62 -3.13
N LYS A 89 13.61 0.89 -4.37
CA LYS A 89 12.93 2.14 -4.75
C LYS A 89 11.44 1.89 -4.95
N VAL A 90 10.59 2.47 -4.10
CA VAL A 90 9.13 2.39 -4.25
C VAL A 90 8.60 3.76 -4.64
N LYS A 91 8.01 3.88 -5.84
CA LYS A 91 7.54 5.16 -6.36
C LYS A 91 6.31 5.07 -7.26
N GLY A 92 5.37 6.00 -7.15
CA GLY A 92 4.26 6.09 -8.10
C GLY A 92 3.22 5.01 -7.84
N ILE A 93 2.63 5.05 -6.65
CA ILE A 93 1.55 4.17 -6.24
C ILE A 93 0.26 4.97 -6.24
N PHE A 94 -0.65 4.66 -7.15
CA PHE A 94 -1.95 5.29 -7.27
C PHE A 94 -3.04 4.36 -6.74
N ILE A 95 -3.79 4.82 -5.74
CA ILE A 95 -4.88 4.07 -5.12
C ILE A 95 -6.13 4.93 -5.18
N SER A 96 -7.17 4.47 -5.88
CA SER A 96 -8.40 5.25 -6.07
C SER A 96 -9.67 4.44 -5.91
N ASN A 97 -10.76 5.10 -5.52
CA ASN A 97 -12.10 4.51 -5.45
C ASN A 97 -12.10 3.22 -4.62
N VAL A 98 -11.68 3.34 -3.35
CA VAL A 98 -11.61 2.21 -2.43
C VAL A 98 -12.65 2.37 -1.33
N VAL A 99 -13.47 1.36 -1.12
CA VAL A 99 -14.41 1.30 0.02
C VAL A 99 -14.05 0.09 0.86
N SER A 100 -13.82 0.28 2.15
CA SER A 100 -13.61 -0.79 3.11
C SER A 100 -14.61 -0.71 4.26
N LEU A 101 -15.30 -1.80 4.53
CA LEU A 101 -16.30 -1.92 5.59
C LEU A 101 -15.79 -2.83 6.70
N ASP A 102 -16.01 -2.41 7.95
CA ASP A 102 -15.73 -3.19 9.17
C ASP A 102 -14.27 -3.69 9.25
N SER A 103 -13.33 -2.83 8.86
CA SER A 103 -11.91 -3.13 9.07
C SER A 103 -11.55 -3.11 10.54
N ILE A 104 -10.69 -4.03 10.98
CA ILE A 104 -10.26 -4.07 12.39
C ILE A 104 -9.30 -2.91 12.70
N ASN A 105 -8.40 -2.58 11.76
CA ASN A 105 -7.40 -1.53 11.91
C ASN A 105 -7.49 -0.53 10.75
N ALA A 106 -7.04 0.70 10.99
CA ALA A 106 -6.79 1.66 9.93
C ALA A 106 -5.61 1.21 9.04
N PRO A 107 -5.44 1.81 7.86
CA PRO A 107 -4.28 1.59 7.01
C PRO A 107 -2.95 1.76 7.75
N ILE A 108 -2.00 0.90 7.40
CA ILE A 108 -0.63 0.91 7.94
C ILE A 108 0.32 1.05 6.76
N LEU A 109 1.02 2.17 6.66
CA LEU A 109 1.93 2.49 5.59
C LEU A 109 3.34 2.66 6.15
N GLU A 110 4.11 1.57 6.15
CA GLU A 110 5.49 1.57 6.63
C GLU A 110 6.46 1.40 5.46
N GLY A 111 7.13 2.49 5.09
CA GLY A 111 8.29 2.47 4.21
C GLY A 111 9.59 2.19 4.97
N ILE A 112 10.73 2.50 4.34
CA ILE A 112 12.07 2.28 4.87
C ILE A 112 12.70 3.63 5.20
N GLU A 113 13.38 3.74 6.35
CA GLU A 113 13.96 5.00 6.83
C GLU A 113 14.92 5.66 5.82
N ASP A 114 15.87 4.87 5.29
CA ASP A 114 16.85 5.33 4.30
C ASP A 114 16.28 5.37 2.85
N ALA A 115 15.06 4.88 2.63
CA ALA A 115 14.37 4.92 1.34
C ALA A 115 12.85 4.99 1.53
N PRO A 116 12.32 6.20 1.76
CA PRO A 116 10.90 6.41 1.88
C PRO A 116 10.15 5.94 0.64
N PHE A 117 8.91 5.50 0.83
CA PHE A 117 8.04 5.20 -0.32
C PHE A 117 7.42 6.52 -0.79
N GLU A 118 7.73 6.90 -2.03
CA GLU A 118 7.42 8.23 -2.56
C GLU A 118 6.35 8.19 -3.64
N GLY A 119 5.72 9.34 -3.91
CA GLY A 119 4.71 9.42 -4.96
C GLY A 119 3.58 8.44 -4.70
N ILE A 120 3.04 8.45 -3.48
CA ILE A 120 1.79 7.76 -3.16
C ILE A 120 0.65 8.75 -3.41
N CYS A 121 -0.37 8.33 -4.15
CA CYS A 121 -1.56 9.11 -4.45
C CYS A 121 -2.78 8.32 -4.03
N MET A 122 -3.61 8.90 -3.15
CA MET A 122 -4.82 8.28 -2.64
C MET A 122 -6.04 9.14 -2.95
N LYS A 123 -6.99 8.61 -3.72
CA LYS A 123 -8.18 9.37 -4.12
C LYS A 123 -9.46 8.62 -3.79
N ASN A 124 -10.45 9.32 -3.22
CA ASN A 124 -11.78 8.76 -2.97
C ASN A 124 -11.71 7.40 -2.23
N ILE A 125 -11.13 7.42 -1.04
CA ILE A 125 -10.97 6.23 -0.19
C ILE A 125 -11.83 6.38 1.05
N SER A 126 -12.71 5.43 1.30
CA SER A 126 -13.60 5.40 2.47
C SER A 126 -13.38 4.12 3.27
N ILE A 127 -12.85 4.24 4.48
CA ILE A 127 -12.71 3.16 5.46
C ILE A 127 -13.75 3.38 6.56
N LEU A 128 -14.80 2.57 6.55
CA LEU A 128 -15.97 2.71 7.41
C LEU A 128 -15.97 1.62 8.49
N GLY A 129 -16.63 1.90 9.62
CA GLY A 129 -16.74 0.96 10.75
C GLY A 129 -15.53 0.94 11.70
N LEU A 130 -14.51 1.78 11.47
CA LEU A 130 -13.38 1.92 12.39
C LEU A 130 -13.81 2.60 13.70
N ALA A 131 -13.25 2.13 14.82
CA ALA A 131 -13.45 2.80 16.10
C ALA A 131 -12.85 4.24 16.06
N PRO A 132 -13.49 5.23 16.71
CA PRO A 132 -13.08 6.64 16.62
C PRO A 132 -11.63 6.94 17.07
N SER A 133 -11.06 6.11 17.93
CA SER A 133 -9.68 6.21 18.43
C SER A 133 -8.63 5.71 17.45
N VAL A 134 -9.02 4.91 16.45
CA VAL A 134 -8.09 4.32 15.49
C VAL A 134 -7.63 5.40 14.51
N ARG A 135 -6.32 5.40 14.24
CA ARG A 135 -5.64 6.32 13.33
C ARG A 135 -4.75 5.54 12.38
N TRP A 136 -4.51 6.13 11.21
CA TRP A 136 -3.57 5.59 10.25
C TRP A 136 -2.15 5.59 10.85
N ASN A 137 -1.36 4.57 10.57
CA ASN A 137 0.06 4.52 10.93
C ASN A 137 0.90 4.74 9.68
N CYS A 138 1.58 5.89 9.57
CA CYS A 138 2.43 6.20 8.42
C CYS A 138 3.86 6.48 8.88
N LYS A 139 4.82 5.77 8.30
CA LYS A 139 6.26 5.94 8.56
C LYS A 139 7.04 5.88 7.27
N TYR A 140 7.89 6.87 7.04
CA TYR A 140 8.78 6.94 5.85
C TYR A 140 8.00 6.77 4.54
N VAL A 141 6.88 7.47 4.42
CA VAL A 141 6.07 7.54 3.21
C VAL A 141 5.84 8.99 2.85
N LEU A 142 5.70 9.29 1.58
CA LEU A 142 5.46 10.64 1.06
C LEU A 142 4.44 10.59 -0.07
N GLY A 143 3.39 11.39 0.05
CA GLY A 143 2.32 11.37 -0.92
C GLY A 143 1.27 12.47 -0.77
N PHE A 144 0.22 12.32 -1.56
CA PHE A 144 -0.96 13.16 -1.58
C PHE A 144 -2.22 12.32 -1.41
N SER A 145 -3.25 12.93 -0.83
CA SER A 145 -4.55 12.32 -0.66
C SER A 145 -5.66 13.34 -0.88
N ASP A 146 -6.74 12.91 -1.51
CA ASP A 146 -7.95 13.71 -1.76
C ASP A 146 -9.20 12.83 -1.61
N GLY A 147 -10.22 13.35 -0.93
CA GLY A 147 -11.44 12.58 -0.63
C GLY A 147 -11.19 11.30 0.17
N VAL A 148 -10.30 11.34 1.18
CA VAL A 148 -9.97 10.18 2.02
C VAL A 148 -10.60 10.30 3.41
N ILE A 149 -11.35 9.28 3.82
CA ILE A 149 -12.03 9.19 5.12
C ILE A 149 -11.73 7.81 5.75
N PRO A 150 -11.33 7.72 7.03
CA PRO A 150 -11.02 8.82 7.94
C PRO A 150 -9.72 9.53 7.55
N MET A 151 -9.49 10.73 8.12
CA MET A 151 -8.35 11.59 7.80
C MET A 151 -7.02 10.82 7.79
N PRO A 152 -6.27 10.83 6.68
CA PRO A 152 -4.99 10.15 6.57
C PRO A 152 -3.88 10.90 7.35
N CYS A 153 -2.70 10.29 7.40
CA CYS A 153 -1.55 10.89 8.08
C CYS A 153 -1.04 12.15 7.37
N PRO A 154 -0.38 13.11 8.07
CA PRO A 154 0.20 14.31 7.46
C PRO A 154 1.17 14.05 6.30
N GLN A 155 1.86 12.90 6.31
CA GLN A 155 2.75 12.44 5.25
C GLN A 155 2.07 12.28 3.88
N LEU A 156 0.74 12.13 3.88
CA LEU A 156 -0.10 12.02 2.69
C LEU A 156 -0.87 13.32 2.38
N LEU A 157 -0.59 14.41 3.08
CA LEU A 157 -1.24 15.72 2.89
C LEU A 157 -0.31 16.71 2.18
N ASN A 158 0.72 16.22 1.47
CA ASN A 158 1.70 17.12 0.88
C ASN A 158 1.08 17.89 -0.31
N ASN A 159 0.88 19.19 -0.13
CA ASN A 159 0.36 20.13 -1.14
C ASN A 159 1.38 20.48 -2.25
N GLY A 160 2.57 19.87 -2.24
CA GLY A 160 3.48 19.93 -3.38
C GLY A 160 2.73 19.39 -4.60
N SER A 161 2.38 20.29 -5.51
CA SER A 161 1.60 20.10 -6.73
C SER A 161 2.14 18.98 -7.61
N SER A 162 1.92 17.75 -7.17
CA SER A 162 2.27 16.57 -7.89
C SER A 162 1.13 16.37 -8.89
N SER A 163 1.21 17.12 -9.98
CA SER A 163 0.25 17.16 -11.09
C SER A 163 -0.20 15.76 -11.51
N TRP A 164 0.70 14.78 -11.46
CA TRP A 164 0.40 13.37 -11.72
C TRP A 164 -0.78 12.85 -10.89
N CYS A 165 -0.89 13.18 -9.61
CA CYS A 165 -1.98 12.70 -8.77
C CYS A 165 -3.28 13.43 -9.07
N LEU A 166 -3.26 14.72 -9.43
CA LEU A 166 -4.47 15.50 -9.72
C LEU A 166 -5.12 15.11 -11.06
N TYR A 167 -4.32 14.78 -12.09
CA TYR A 167 -4.80 14.44 -13.44
C TYR A 167 -4.99 12.93 -13.70
N SER A 168 -4.67 12.08 -12.73
CA SER A 168 -4.94 10.63 -12.78
C SER A 168 -6.28 10.26 -12.14
#